data_AF-A0A7X7FNM7-F1
#
_entry.id   AF-A0A7X7FNM7-F1
#
_cell.length_a   1.000
_cell.length_b   1.000
_cell.length_c   1.000
_cell.angle_alpha   90.00
_cell.angle_beta   90.00
_cell.angle_gamma   90.00
#
_symmetry.space_group_name_H-M   'P 1'
#
loop_
_entity.id
_entity.type
_entity.pdbx_description
1 polymer ?
#
loop_
_entity_poly.entity_id
_entity_poly.type
_entity_poly.pdbx_seq_one_letter_code
_entity_poly.pdbx_strand_id
1 'polypeptide(L)' 'MFEMFRRSTLVLSYSSNGYPDLDTLVELMRKHKKSIQVHEREHRYHFGTHARVSIDRAAVREYLVVGIG' A
#
# COMPACT_ATOMS: atom_id res chain seq x y z
N MET A 1 11.33 11.91 -0.25
CA MET A 1 11.30 10.86 0.79
C MET A 1 12.19 9.67 0.43
N PHE A 2 11.94 8.94 -0.66
CA PHE A 2 12.71 7.72 -1.01
C PHE A 2 14.22 7.96 -1.13
N GLU A 3 14.63 9.07 -1.74
CA GLU A 3 16.05 9.47 -1.80
C GLU A 3 16.68 9.67 -0.41
N MET A 4 15.97 10.33 0.50
CA MET A 4 16.45 10.61 1.86
C MET A 4 16.73 9.32 2.64
N PHE A 5 15.93 8.28 2.42
CA PHE A 5 16.06 6.98 3.08
C PHE A 5 16.66 5.90 2.18
N ARG A 6 17.39 6.28 1.11
CA ARG A 6 17.93 5.31 0.15
C ARG A 6 18.83 4.25 0.80
N ARG A 7 19.53 4.59 1.88
CA ARG A 7 20.46 3.68 2.60
C ARG A 7 19.79 2.85 3.71
N SER A 8 18.53 3.09 4.03
CA SER A 8 17.80 2.38 5.10
C SER A 8 16.88 1.30 4.53
N THR A 9 16.50 0.29 5.31
CA THR A 9 15.31 -0.50 4.97
C THR A 9 14.09 0.40 5.02
N LEU A 10 13.24 0.35 4.00
CA LEU A 10 12.01 1.15 3.95
C LEU A 10 10.79 0.24 4.06
N VAL A 11 9.87 0.56 4.97
CA VAL A 11 8.61 -0.15 5.13
C VAL A 11 7.48 0.87 5.07
N LEU A 12 6.50 0.64 4.20
CA LEU A 12 5.33 1.49 4.03
C LEU A 12 4.06 0.68 4.31
N SER A 13 3.20 1.22 5.17
CA SER A 13 1.79 0.80 5.23
C SER A 13 1.01 1.67 4.24
N TYR A 14 0.33 1.05 3.29
CA TYR A 14 -0.31 1.74 2.17
C TYR A 14 -1.69 1.18 1.88
N SER A 15 -2.68 2.04 1.64
CA SER A 15 -4.06 1.63 1.37
C SER A 15 -4.37 1.67 -0.13
N SER A 16 -5.28 0.83 -0.61
CA SER A 16 -5.68 0.76 -2.02
C SER A 16 -6.44 1.97 -2.53
N ASN A 17 -6.91 2.84 -1.64
CA ASN A 17 -7.48 4.14 -1.99
C ASN A 17 -6.43 5.27 -1.91
N GLY A 18 -5.18 4.95 -1.61
CA GLY A 18 -4.08 5.89 -1.58
C GLY A 18 -3.77 6.48 -2.95
N TYR A 19 -3.27 7.71 -2.96
CA TYR A 19 -2.67 8.34 -4.13
C TYR A 19 -1.16 8.52 -3.91
N PRO A 20 -0.29 8.17 -4.88
CA PRO A 20 -0.61 7.53 -6.16
C PRO A 20 -1.01 6.05 -6.01
N ASP A 21 -1.43 5.39 -7.09
CA ASP A 21 -1.70 3.95 -7.03
C ASP A 21 -0.45 3.13 -6.64
N LEU A 22 -0.67 1.88 -6.23
CA LEU A 22 0.38 0.99 -5.75
C LEU A 22 1.49 0.78 -6.79
N ASP A 23 1.14 0.61 -8.07
CA ASP A 23 2.12 0.36 -9.12
C ASP A 23 3.04 1.56 -9.29
N THR A 24 2.47 2.77 -9.33
CA THR A 24 3.21 4.02 -9.39
C THR A 24 4.09 4.21 -8.14
N LEU A 25 3.57 3.90 -6.95
CA LEU A 25 4.34 3.94 -5.70
C LEU A 25 5.57 3.00 -5.78
N VAL A 26 5.37 1.78 -6.26
CA VAL A 26 6.43 0.78 -6.42
C VAL A 26 7.47 1.25 -7.43
N GLU A 27 7.05 1.80 -8.58
CA GLU A 27 7.98 2.34 -9.58
C GLU A 27 8.83 3.48 -9.05
N LEU A 28 8.24 4.40 -8.29
CA LEU A 28 8.98 5.48 -7.64
C LEU A 28 10.00 4.93 -6.63
N MET A 29 9.62 3.89 -5.88
CA MET A 29 10.49 3.27 -4.89
C MET A 29 11.62 2.45 -5.52
N ARG A 30 11.40 1.83 -6.70
CA ARG A 30 12.43 1.08 -7.46
C ARG A 30 13.61 1.95 -7.89
N LYS A 31 13.42 3.26 -8.00
CA LYS A 31 14.51 4.20 -8.31
C LYS A 31 15.58 4.25 -7.21
N HIS A 32 15.24 3.85 -5.99
CA HIS A 32 16.12 3.95 -4.82
C HIS A 32 16.30 2.64 -4.04
N LYS A 33 15.57 1.58 -4.39
CA LYS A 33 15.62 0.26 -3.74
C LYS A 33 15.82 -0.84 -4.76
N LYS A 34 16.81 -1.70 -4.50
CA LYS A 34 17.13 -2.82 -5.41
C LYS A 34 16.07 -3.90 -5.42
N SER A 35 15.43 -4.16 -4.28
CA SER A 35 14.39 -5.17 -4.15
C SER A 35 13.20 -4.61 -3.40
N ILE A 36 12.01 -4.94 -3.89
CA ILE A 36 10.73 -4.53 -3.34
C ILE A 36 9.84 -5.75 -3.20
N GLN A 37 9.29 -5.94 -2.01
CA GLN A 37 8.28 -6.93 -1.72
C GLN A 37 6.99 -6.23 -1.32
N VAL A 38 5.86 -6.72 -1.82
CA VAL A 38 4.53 -6.21 -1.50
C VAL A 38 3.75 -7.34 -0.85
N HIS A 39 3.25 -7.11 0.35
CA HIS A 39 2.30 -7.99 1.01
C HIS A 39 0.92 -7.35 0.99
N GLU A 40 -0.08 -8.04 0.47
CA GLU A 40 -1.46 -7.58 0.44
C GLU A 40 -2.28 -8.28 1.53
N ARG A 41 -3.18 -7.53 2.18
CA ARG A 41 -4.27 -8.08 2.99
C ARG A 41 -5.59 -7.46 2.55
N GLU A 42 -6.55 -8.32 2.20
CA GLU A 42 -7.92 -7.88 1.99
C GLU A 42 -8.54 -7.48 3.34
N HIS A 43 -8.92 -6.21 3.48
CA HIS A 43 -9.68 -5.73 4.63
C HIS A 43 -11.15 -5.56 4.22
N ARG A 44 -11.95 -6.61 4.42
CA ARG A 44 -13.42 -6.48 4.38
C ARG A 44 -13.89 -5.86 5.70
N TYR A 45 -14.24 -4.59 5.68
CA TYR A 45 -14.90 -3.93 6.80
C TYR A 45 -16.31 -4.52 6.98
N HIS A 46 -16.47 -5.45 7.92
CA HIS A 46 -17.78 -5.95 8.38
C HIS A 46 -18.31 -5.08 9.54
N PHE A 47 -18.48 -3.77 9.33
CA PHE A 47 -19.20 -2.97 10.33
C PHE A 47 -20.71 -3.08 10.09
N GLY A 48 -21.43 -3.38 11.17
CA GLY A 48 -22.81 -3.85 11.15
C GLY A 48 -23.86 -2.87 10.62
N THR A 49 -24.95 -3.47 10.13
CA THR A 49 -26.35 -2.96 10.15
C THR A 49 -26.68 -1.61 9.51
N HIS A 50 -26.08 -1.24 8.38
CA HIS A 50 -26.78 -0.37 7.41
C HIS A 50 -26.58 -0.91 5.98
N ALA A 51 -27.62 -1.57 5.47
CA ALA A 51 -27.70 -2.22 4.16
C ALA A 51 -27.63 -1.25 2.95
N ARG A 52 -26.92 -0.12 3.06
CA ARG A 52 -26.91 0.93 2.03
C ARG A 52 -25.57 1.67 1.87
N VAL A 53 -24.48 1.21 2.47
CA VAL A 53 -23.13 1.61 2.03
C VAL A 53 -22.73 0.63 0.94
N SER A 54 -22.66 1.13 -0.30
CA SER A 54 -22.31 0.34 -1.48
C SER A 54 -21.08 -0.52 -1.18
N ILE A 55 -21.25 -1.83 -1.30
CA ILE A 55 -20.25 -2.88 -1.00
C ILE A 55 -18.89 -2.58 -1.67
N ASP A 56 -18.90 -1.86 -2.80
CA ASP A 56 -17.71 -1.43 -3.54
C ASP A 56 -16.85 -0.38 -2.81
N ARG A 57 -17.40 0.40 -1.88
CA ARG A 57 -16.63 1.39 -1.08
C ARG A 57 -16.03 0.80 0.20
N ALA A 58 -16.43 -0.40 0.60
CA ALA A 58 -16.00 -1.06 1.83
C ALA A 58 -14.89 -2.11 1.62
N ALA A 59 -14.52 -2.38 0.37
CA ALA A 59 -13.45 -3.31 0.01
C ALA A 59 -12.12 -2.55 -0.17
N VAL A 60 -11.50 -2.17 0.96
CA VAL A 60 -10.16 -1.59 0.96
C VAL A 60 -9.14 -2.73 1.08
N ARG A 61 -8.08 -2.68 0.28
CA ARG A 61 -6.91 -3.57 0.41
C ARG A 61 -5.79 -2.78 1.07
N GLU A 62 -5.14 -3.38 2.05
CA GLU A 62 -3.97 -2.80 2.70
C GLU A 62 -2.72 -3.52 2.20
N TYR A 63 -1.68 -2.73 1.97
CA TYR A 63 -0.39 -3.17 1.46
C TYR A 63 0.70 -2.85 2.47
N LEU A 64 1.58 -3.81 2.71
CA LEU A 64 2.87 -3.59 3.34
C LEU A 64 3.96 -3.68 2.28
N VAL A 65 4.55 -2.54 1.92
CA VAL A 65 5.60 -2.45 0.91
C VAL A 65 6.95 -2.37 1.60
N VAL A 66 7.83 -3.34 1.34
CA VAL A 66 9.16 -3.44 1.94
C VAL A 66 10.23 -3.27 0.87
N GLY A 67 11.10 -2.28 1.05
CA GLY A 67 12.20 -1.95 0.15
C GLY A 67 13.56 -2.16 0.82
N ILE A 68 14.43 -2.94 0.18
CA ILE A 68 15.81 -3.20 0.64
C ILE A 68 16.83 -2.96 -0.48
N GLY A 69 18.07 -2.72 -0.06
CA GLY A 69 19.24 -2.65 -0.93
C GLY A 69 19.49 -1.28 -1.53
#